data_AF-A0A1P8XKS6-F1
#
_entry.id   AF-A0A1P8XKS6-F1
#
_cell.length_a   1.000
_cell.length_b   1.000
_cell.length_c   1.000
_cell.angle_alpha   90.00
_cell.angle_beta   90.00
_cell.angle_gamma   90.00
#
_symmetry.space_group_name_H-M   'P 1'
#
loop_
_entity.id
_entity.type
_entity.pdbx_description
1 polymer ?
#
loop_
_entity_poly.entity_id
_entity_poly.type
_entity_poly.pdbx_seq_one_letter_code
_entity_poly.pdbx_strand_id
1 'polypeptide(L)'
;MGFYDTTCLITGINLGSSVDTTVVLLHRTPDGHYCPISLGIHGTYDGFGCIESVPADLNAALLTRFFSAAHRAGRFQAHDHTHAGDPHWFDPDIDIESLLYLVERTTTCSELYGQPYPPSTVLDGDPVVFAMIAQPVWDAIAAQNRSPRTNLTTAAFGPGGHIAADIYGEHLGQLVEPLRQFAAVSDFIATRPLLWWAPPNEPVQRYPRSAGIRFGAQATRRFVEDARAEYRDYPAIQIALDTYVRSND
;
A
#
# COMPACT_ATOMS: atom_id res chain seq x y z
N MET A 1 -9.39 13.78 -14.77
CA MET A 1 -10.05 13.03 -13.68
C MET A 1 -10.19 13.94 -12.48
N GLY A 2 -11.27 13.83 -11.71
CA GLY A 2 -11.42 14.57 -10.45
C GLY A 2 -10.74 13.82 -9.31
N PHE A 3 -10.41 14.52 -8.22
CA PHE A 3 -9.91 13.88 -7.00
C PHE A 3 -10.88 12.80 -6.51
N TYR A 4 -10.35 11.75 -5.90
CA TYR A 4 -11.09 10.74 -5.16
C TYR A 4 -10.31 10.31 -3.93
N ASP A 5 -11.04 9.76 -2.98
CA ASP A 5 -10.55 9.37 -1.68
C ASP A 5 -10.24 7.87 -1.66
N THR A 6 -9.34 7.47 -0.77
CA THR A 6 -9.04 6.06 -0.47
C THR A 6 -9.07 5.83 1.04
N THR A 7 -8.99 4.58 1.49
CA THR A 7 -9.07 4.23 2.90
C THR A 7 -7.78 3.64 3.46
N CYS A 8 -7.49 4.02 4.70
CA CYS A 8 -6.48 3.35 5.50
C CYS A 8 -6.89 1.89 5.74
N LEU A 9 -6.07 0.93 5.33
CA LEU A 9 -6.31 -0.51 5.50
C LEU A 9 -6.67 -0.89 6.93
N ILE A 10 -6.02 -0.25 7.91
CA ILE A 10 -6.13 -0.63 9.32
C ILE A 10 -7.32 0.03 10.00
N THR A 11 -7.59 1.30 9.75
CA THR A 11 -8.59 2.06 10.52
C THR A 11 -9.83 2.43 9.72
N GLY A 12 -9.81 2.26 8.40
CA GLY A 12 -10.92 2.64 7.53
C GLY A 12 -11.14 4.15 7.39
N ILE A 13 -10.29 4.99 8.03
CA ILE A 13 -10.34 6.44 7.86
C ILE A 13 -10.01 6.81 6.40
N ASN A 14 -10.54 7.96 5.98
CA ASN A 14 -10.19 8.54 4.69
C ASN A 14 -8.71 8.93 4.68
N LEU A 15 -7.99 8.60 3.62
CA LEU A 15 -6.69 9.18 3.34
C LEU A 15 -6.98 10.40 2.46
N GLY A 16 -7.15 11.56 3.10
CA GLY A 16 -7.33 12.84 2.40
C GLY A 16 -6.01 13.38 1.88
N SER A 17 -6.06 14.38 0.99
CA SER A 17 -4.90 14.93 0.26
C SER A 17 -3.84 15.66 1.10
N SER A 18 -3.99 15.71 2.44
CA SER A 18 -3.01 16.33 3.36
C SER A 18 -2.40 15.32 4.33
N VAL A 19 -2.65 14.02 4.11
CA VAL A 19 -2.25 12.97 5.04
C VAL A 19 -1.08 12.20 4.45
N ASP A 20 0.05 12.27 5.15
CA ASP A 20 1.16 11.39 4.90
C ASP A 20 0.71 9.93 5.03
N THR A 21 1.15 9.13 4.07
CA THR A 21 0.63 7.79 3.83
C THR A 21 1.79 6.84 3.53
N THR A 22 1.71 5.64 4.08
CA THR A 22 2.58 4.53 3.72
C THR A 22 1.86 3.60 2.73
N VAL A 23 2.48 3.34 1.60
CA VAL A 23 2.04 2.37 0.59
C VAL A 23 2.84 1.08 0.73
N VAL A 24 2.17 -0.06 0.57
CA VAL A 24 2.80 -1.39 0.51
C VAL A 24 2.33 -2.10 -0.75
N LEU A 25 3.27 -2.50 -1.62
CA LEU A 25 3.01 -3.30 -2.79
C LEU A 25 2.65 -4.73 -2.39
N LEU A 26 1.61 -5.25 -3.02
CA LEU A 26 1.07 -6.58 -2.81
C LEU A 26 1.11 -7.34 -4.13
N HIS A 27 1.52 -8.60 -4.06
CA HIS A 27 1.38 -9.57 -5.14
C HIS A 27 0.11 -10.39 -4.89
N ARG A 28 -0.77 -10.42 -5.89
CA ARG A 28 -2.05 -11.14 -5.83
C ARG A 28 -1.88 -12.51 -6.47
N THR A 29 -1.94 -13.55 -5.66
CA THR A 29 -1.83 -14.94 -6.12
C THR A 29 -3.07 -15.36 -6.95
N PRO A 30 -2.97 -16.45 -7.74
CA PRO A 30 -4.09 -16.92 -8.58
C PRO A 30 -5.37 -17.27 -7.81
N ASP A 31 -5.25 -17.70 -6.56
CA ASP A 31 -6.37 -17.99 -5.65
C ASP A 31 -6.96 -16.74 -4.99
N GLY A 32 -6.43 -15.55 -5.31
CA GLY A 32 -6.94 -14.26 -4.85
C GLY A 32 -6.44 -13.84 -3.47
N HIS A 33 -5.41 -14.49 -2.93
CA HIS A 33 -4.72 -14.00 -1.75
C HIS A 33 -3.73 -12.89 -2.12
N TYR A 34 -3.43 -12.02 -1.17
CA TYR A 34 -2.45 -10.97 -1.33
C TYR A 34 -1.29 -11.20 -0.38
N CYS A 35 -0.08 -11.12 -0.91
CA CYS A 35 1.13 -11.18 -0.11
C CYS A 35 1.95 -9.90 -0.30
N PRO A 36 2.46 -9.30 0.78
CA PRO A 36 3.29 -8.13 0.64
C PRO A 36 4.63 -8.46 0.00
N ILE A 37 5.07 -7.60 -0.92
CA ILE A 37 6.35 -7.75 -1.62
C ILE A 37 7.27 -6.54 -1.42
N SER A 38 6.76 -5.42 -0.91
CA SER A 38 7.57 -4.25 -0.58
C SER A 38 7.60 -3.93 0.91
N LEU A 39 8.66 -3.24 1.34
CA LEU A 39 8.60 -2.46 2.58
C LEU A 39 7.64 -1.28 2.40
N GLY A 40 7.31 -0.62 3.50
CA GLY A 40 6.50 0.60 3.47
C GLY A 40 7.19 1.72 2.68
N ILE A 41 6.47 2.31 1.72
CA ILE A 41 6.91 3.44 0.90
C ILE A 41 6.16 4.67 1.41
N HIS A 42 6.89 5.63 1.94
CA HIS A 42 6.31 6.85 2.52
C HIS A 42 6.17 7.95 1.47
N GLY A 43 5.07 8.68 1.52
CA GLY A 43 4.81 9.89 0.74
C GLY A 43 3.55 10.60 1.25
N THR A 44 3.09 11.59 0.50
CA THR A 44 1.84 12.32 0.79
C THR A 44 0.76 11.85 -0.16
N TYR A 45 -0.46 11.63 0.31
CA TYR A 45 -1.55 11.20 -0.56
C TYR A 45 -1.92 12.28 -1.60
N ASP A 46 -1.97 11.91 -2.88
CA ASP A 46 -2.12 12.85 -4.01
C ASP A 46 -3.58 13.21 -4.33
N GLY A 47 -4.55 12.54 -3.68
CA GLY A 47 -5.98 12.70 -3.99
C GLY A 47 -6.43 12.04 -5.29
N PHE A 48 -5.58 11.23 -5.93
CA PHE A 48 -5.86 10.41 -7.10
C PHE A 48 -5.59 8.92 -6.84
N GLY A 49 -5.68 8.51 -5.57
CA GLY A 49 -5.49 7.10 -5.23
C GLY A 49 -4.03 6.66 -5.16
N CYS A 50 -3.06 7.57 -5.16
CA CYS A 50 -1.63 7.26 -5.06
C CYS A 50 -0.93 8.12 -3.99
N ILE A 51 0.39 8.07 -3.92
CA ILE A 51 1.21 8.98 -3.12
C ILE A 51 2.19 9.73 -4.02
N GLU A 52 2.54 10.94 -3.60
CA GLU A 52 3.55 11.81 -4.19
C GLU A 52 4.61 12.20 -3.16
N SER A 53 5.63 12.94 -3.59
CA SER A 53 6.75 13.40 -2.76
C SER A 53 7.51 12.25 -2.10
N VAL A 54 7.63 11.11 -2.79
CA VAL A 54 8.31 9.93 -2.25
C VAL A 54 9.81 10.22 -2.08
N PRO A 55 10.40 10.04 -0.88
CA PRO A 55 11.82 10.25 -0.68
C PRO A 55 12.68 9.34 -1.56
N ALA A 56 13.73 9.89 -2.15
CA ALA A 56 14.74 9.12 -2.89
C ALA A 56 15.66 8.35 -1.92
N ASP A 57 15.13 7.31 -1.29
CA ASP A 57 15.84 6.45 -0.35
C ASP A 57 16.26 5.09 -0.96
N LEU A 58 16.93 4.27 -0.15
CA LEU A 58 17.38 2.95 -0.58
C LEU A 58 16.19 2.02 -0.92
N ASN A 59 15.06 2.12 -0.23
CA ASN A 59 13.90 1.28 -0.49
C ASN A 59 13.33 1.57 -1.89
N ALA A 60 13.06 2.85 -2.17
CA ALA A 60 12.58 3.31 -3.47
C ALA A 60 13.53 2.92 -4.60
N ALA A 61 14.85 3.10 -4.41
CA ALA A 61 15.86 2.75 -5.40
C ALA A 61 15.93 1.24 -5.70
N LEU A 62 15.74 0.38 -4.69
CA LEU A 62 15.75 -1.07 -4.88
C LEU A 62 14.49 -1.56 -5.61
N LEU A 63 13.33 -0.99 -5.29
CA LEU A 63 12.07 -1.27 -5.97
C LEU A 63 12.14 -0.91 -7.44
N THR A 64 12.53 0.32 -7.78
CA THR A 64 12.64 0.75 -9.19
C THR A 64 13.64 -0.12 -9.92
N ARG A 65 14.84 -0.35 -9.35
CA ARG A 65 15.84 -1.25 -9.94
C ARG A 65 15.31 -2.65 -10.23
N PHE A 66 14.57 -3.24 -9.28
CA PHE A 66 13.97 -4.57 -9.45
C PHE A 66 12.94 -4.58 -10.57
N PHE A 67 11.95 -3.68 -10.55
CA PHE A 67 10.87 -3.66 -11.55
C PHE A 67 11.38 -3.31 -12.95
N SER A 68 12.35 -2.41 -13.05
CA SER A 68 13.09 -2.12 -14.29
C SER A 68 13.78 -3.37 -14.86
N ALA A 69 14.49 -4.13 -14.02
CA ALA A 69 15.17 -5.35 -14.44
C ALA A 69 14.17 -6.46 -14.81
N ALA A 70 13.13 -6.64 -14.01
CA ALA A 70 12.06 -7.61 -14.26
C ALA A 70 11.32 -7.30 -15.56
N HIS A 71 11.08 -6.02 -15.88
CA HIS A 71 10.47 -5.60 -17.13
C HIS A 71 11.37 -5.93 -18.33
N ARG A 72 12.66 -5.57 -18.26
CA ARG A 72 13.63 -5.91 -19.32
C ARG A 72 13.76 -7.41 -19.56
N ALA A 73 13.58 -8.21 -18.52
CA ALA A 73 13.57 -9.67 -18.58
C ALA A 73 12.22 -10.27 -19.03
N GLY A 74 11.18 -9.46 -19.23
CA GLY A 74 9.83 -9.91 -19.57
C GLY A 74 9.04 -10.53 -18.42
N ARG A 75 9.54 -10.43 -17.19
CA ARG A 75 8.88 -10.91 -15.96
C ARG A 75 7.82 -9.93 -15.45
N PHE A 76 8.04 -8.63 -15.64
CA PHE A 76 7.09 -7.59 -15.25
C PHE A 76 6.47 -6.96 -16.49
N GLN A 77 5.15 -7.02 -16.60
CA GLN A 77 4.36 -6.34 -17.61
C GLN A 77 3.76 -5.09 -16.99
N ALA A 78 3.90 -3.96 -17.66
CA ALA A 78 3.45 -2.67 -17.19
C ALA A 78 2.84 -1.87 -18.34
N HIS A 79 1.56 -1.51 -18.22
CA HIS A 79 0.78 -0.88 -19.28
C HIS A 79 -0.43 -0.11 -18.70
N ASP A 80 -0.53 1.19 -18.94
CA ASP A 80 -1.72 1.96 -18.57
C ASP A 80 -2.83 1.81 -19.64
N HIS A 81 -3.77 0.89 -19.39
CA HIS A 81 -4.91 0.64 -20.28
C HIS A 81 -5.98 1.76 -20.24
N THR A 82 -5.85 2.72 -19.32
CA THR A 82 -6.85 3.77 -19.06
C THR A 82 -6.57 5.05 -19.84
N HIS A 83 -5.34 5.23 -20.33
CA HIS A 83 -4.94 6.42 -21.05
C HIS A 83 -5.18 6.29 -22.57
N ALA A 84 -5.91 7.24 -23.15
CA ALA A 84 -6.02 7.35 -24.60
C ALA A 84 -4.75 8.03 -25.15
N GLY A 85 -3.68 7.25 -25.32
CA GLY A 85 -2.34 7.74 -25.70
C GLY A 85 -1.38 6.59 -25.98
N ASP A 86 -0.07 6.84 -25.89
CA ASP A 86 0.96 5.81 -26.13
C ASP A 86 0.70 4.59 -25.23
N PRO A 87 0.35 3.43 -25.81
CA PRO A 87 0.08 2.22 -25.05
C PRO A 87 1.30 1.72 -24.27
N HIS A 88 2.52 2.21 -24.53
CA HIS A 88 3.74 1.76 -23.88
C HIS A 88 4.28 2.76 -22.85
N TRP A 89 3.40 3.38 -22.05
CA TRP A 89 3.76 4.16 -20.88
C TRP A 89 4.41 3.27 -19.78
N PHE A 90 5.57 2.72 -20.07
CA PHE A 90 6.48 2.18 -19.08
C PHE A 90 7.91 2.50 -19.53
N ASP A 91 8.50 3.47 -18.86
CA ASP A 91 9.93 3.73 -18.98
C ASP A 91 10.68 2.59 -18.25
N PRO A 92 11.59 1.84 -18.89
CA PRO A 92 12.40 0.86 -18.19
C PRO A 92 13.30 1.46 -17.10
N ASP A 93 13.51 2.77 -17.04
CA ASP A 93 14.17 3.50 -15.96
C ASP A 93 13.18 4.32 -15.13
N ILE A 94 12.02 3.71 -14.82
CA ILE A 94 10.91 4.32 -14.10
C ILE A 94 11.32 4.88 -12.73
N ASP A 95 10.84 6.08 -12.42
CA ASP A 95 10.86 6.59 -11.06
C ASP A 95 9.83 5.86 -10.18
N ILE A 96 9.95 6.00 -8.85
CA ILE A 96 9.08 5.27 -7.92
C ILE A 96 7.61 5.70 -8.05
N GLU A 97 7.33 6.97 -8.31
CA GLU A 97 5.97 7.50 -8.37
C GLU A 97 5.24 7.01 -9.63
N SER A 98 5.94 6.91 -10.75
CA SER A 98 5.46 6.36 -12.01
C SER A 98 5.16 4.87 -11.88
N LEU A 99 5.99 4.11 -11.13
CA LEU A 99 5.68 2.71 -10.79
C LEU A 99 4.41 2.63 -9.94
N LEU A 100 4.31 3.46 -8.89
CA LEU A 100 3.16 3.47 -8.00
C LEU A 100 1.87 3.86 -8.72
N TYR A 101 1.93 4.80 -9.67
CA TYR A 101 0.81 5.19 -10.50
C TYR A 101 0.30 4.03 -11.37
N LEU A 102 1.19 3.23 -11.96
CA LEU A 102 0.78 2.05 -12.72
C LEU A 102 0.14 0.97 -11.83
N VAL A 103 0.69 0.77 -10.63
CA VAL A 103 0.10 -0.14 -9.64
C VAL A 103 -1.25 0.39 -9.15
N GLU A 104 -1.43 1.72 -9.06
CA GLU A 104 -2.70 2.37 -8.76
C GLU A 104 -3.75 2.00 -9.81
N ARG A 105 -3.41 2.07 -11.11
CA ARG A 105 -4.31 1.67 -12.19
C ARG A 105 -4.76 0.22 -12.07
N THR A 106 -3.87 -0.69 -11.72
CA THR A 106 -4.25 -2.08 -11.41
C THR A 106 -5.18 -2.15 -10.20
N THR A 107 -4.93 -1.33 -9.19
CA THR A 107 -5.68 -1.32 -7.94
C THR A 107 -7.09 -0.74 -8.11
N THR A 108 -7.28 0.27 -8.98
CA THR A 108 -8.52 1.05 -9.04
C THR A 108 -9.31 0.92 -10.33
N CYS A 109 -8.67 0.56 -11.43
CA CYS A 109 -9.27 0.52 -12.76
C CYS A 109 -9.34 -0.91 -13.35
N SER A 110 -8.82 -1.91 -12.65
CA SER A 110 -8.79 -3.28 -13.15
C SER A 110 -10.11 -4.04 -12.98
N GLU A 111 -10.39 -4.93 -13.93
CA GLU A 111 -11.48 -5.91 -13.92
C GLU A 111 -11.45 -6.84 -12.71
N LEU A 112 -10.30 -6.98 -12.06
CA LEU A 112 -10.17 -7.65 -10.76
C LEU A 112 -11.17 -7.12 -9.72
N TYR A 113 -11.53 -5.84 -9.83
CA TYR A 113 -12.45 -5.14 -8.92
C TYR A 113 -13.68 -4.59 -9.65
N GLY A 114 -14.08 -5.25 -10.76
CA GLY A 114 -15.32 -4.93 -11.49
C GLY A 114 -15.25 -3.73 -12.43
N GLN A 115 -14.05 -3.28 -12.78
CA GLN A 115 -13.81 -2.20 -13.75
C GLN A 115 -13.54 -2.76 -15.17
N PRO A 116 -13.50 -1.95 -16.24
CA PRO A 116 -13.47 -2.49 -17.60
C PRO A 116 -12.07 -2.77 -18.18
N TYR A 117 -10.99 -2.58 -17.41
CA TYR A 117 -9.61 -2.69 -17.92
C TYR A 117 -8.89 -3.91 -17.36
N PRO A 118 -8.00 -4.57 -18.11
CA PRO A 118 -7.13 -5.59 -17.54
C PRO A 118 -6.14 -4.97 -16.52
N PRO A 119 -5.48 -5.79 -15.67
CA PRO A 119 -4.43 -5.34 -14.77
C PRO A 119 -3.32 -4.56 -15.51
N SER A 120 -2.97 -3.37 -15.01
CA SER A 120 -1.89 -2.55 -15.58
C SER A 120 -0.49 -3.03 -15.21
N THR A 121 -0.35 -3.82 -14.15
CA THR A 121 0.92 -4.30 -13.62
C THR A 121 0.81 -5.77 -13.24
N VAL A 122 1.62 -6.62 -13.88
CA VAL A 122 1.64 -8.08 -13.70
C VAL A 122 3.08 -8.55 -13.55
N LEU A 123 3.41 -9.21 -12.44
CA LEU A 123 4.72 -9.78 -12.15
C LEU A 123 4.63 -11.31 -12.15
N ASP A 124 5.40 -11.95 -13.03
CA ASP A 124 5.44 -13.40 -13.21
C ASP A 124 4.06 -14.03 -13.46
N GLY A 125 3.16 -13.28 -14.11
CA GLY A 125 1.80 -13.71 -14.47
C GLY A 125 0.71 -13.28 -13.47
N ASP A 126 1.10 -12.70 -12.33
CA ASP A 126 0.18 -12.36 -11.24
C ASP A 126 0.11 -10.83 -11.03
N PRO A 127 -1.09 -10.25 -10.77
CA PRO A 127 -1.24 -8.81 -10.59
C PRO A 127 -0.47 -8.25 -9.40
N VAL A 128 0.12 -7.08 -9.59
CA VAL A 128 0.67 -6.25 -8.51
C VAL A 128 -0.31 -5.12 -8.20
N VAL A 129 -0.70 -5.00 -6.94
CA VAL A 129 -1.58 -3.94 -6.40
C VAL A 129 -0.93 -3.32 -5.16
N PHE A 130 -1.60 -2.40 -4.49
CA PHE A 130 -1.13 -1.95 -3.18
C PHE A 130 -2.23 -1.82 -2.13
N ALA A 131 -1.79 -1.74 -0.88
CA ALA A 131 -2.58 -1.22 0.23
C ALA A 131 -1.97 0.07 0.77
N MET A 132 -2.80 0.88 1.43
CA MET A 132 -2.38 2.14 2.03
C MET A 132 -2.70 2.21 3.51
N ILE A 133 -1.82 2.83 4.29
CA ILE A 133 -1.99 3.06 5.72
C ILE A 133 -1.62 4.51 6.01
N ALA A 134 -2.46 5.24 6.76
CA ALA A 134 -2.12 6.58 7.23
C ALA A 134 -0.82 6.54 8.05
N GLN A 135 0.14 7.41 7.77
CA GLN A 135 1.45 7.40 8.44
C GLN A 135 1.35 7.43 9.97
N PRO A 136 0.48 8.25 10.60
CA PRO A 136 0.35 8.22 12.06
C PRO A 136 -0.07 6.85 12.62
N VAL A 137 -0.88 6.09 11.86
CA VAL A 137 -1.32 4.74 12.24
C VAL A 137 -0.18 3.74 12.07
N TRP A 138 0.57 3.83 10.96
CA TRP A 138 1.77 3.03 10.73
C TRP A 138 2.77 3.20 11.88
N ASP A 139 3.12 4.45 12.20
CA ASP A 139 4.09 4.80 13.24
C ASP A 139 3.65 4.32 14.63
N ALA A 140 2.36 4.50 14.96
CA ALA A 140 1.80 4.04 16.22
C ALA A 140 1.97 2.52 16.42
N ILE A 141 1.74 1.75 15.36
CA ILE A 141 1.86 0.28 15.40
C ILE A 141 3.34 -0.13 15.42
N ALA A 142 4.15 0.47 14.55
CA ALA A 142 5.58 0.20 14.45
C ALA A 142 6.33 0.48 15.75
N ALA A 143 5.93 1.53 16.48
CA ALA A 143 6.53 1.88 17.77
C ALA A 143 6.17 0.90 18.90
N GLN A 144 4.94 0.35 18.89
CA GLN A 144 4.47 -0.54 19.95
C GLN A 144 4.90 -1.99 19.75
N ASN A 145 4.89 -2.48 18.52
CA ASN A 145 5.08 -3.89 18.20
C ASN A 145 6.49 -4.18 17.71
N ARG A 146 7.51 -3.92 18.54
CA ARG A 146 8.87 -4.38 18.21
C ARG A 146 8.87 -5.90 18.17
N SER A 147 8.71 -6.46 16.97
CA SER A 147 8.60 -7.90 16.77
C SER A 147 9.86 -8.57 17.33
N PRO A 148 9.78 -9.40 18.38
CA PRO A 148 10.94 -10.05 18.98
C PRO A 148 11.40 -11.26 18.14
N ARG A 149 10.89 -11.41 16.90
CA ARG A 149 11.10 -12.59 16.07
C ARG A 149 12.51 -12.63 15.49
N THR A 150 13.13 -13.80 15.61
CA THR A 150 14.47 -14.09 15.08
C THR A 150 14.53 -14.04 13.54
N ASN A 151 13.39 -14.19 12.85
CA ASN A 151 13.28 -14.11 11.39
C ASN A 151 12.33 -12.98 10.98
N LEU A 152 12.87 -11.75 10.91
CA LEU A 152 12.13 -10.54 10.56
C LEU A 152 11.56 -10.59 9.13
N THR A 153 12.27 -11.18 8.17
CA THR A 153 11.82 -11.26 6.77
C THR A 153 10.56 -12.10 6.65
N THR A 154 10.52 -13.29 7.26
CA THR A 154 9.30 -14.11 7.25
C THR A 154 8.15 -13.44 8.02
N ALA A 155 8.45 -12.74 9.12
CA ALA A 155 7.43 -11.99 9.87
C ALA A 155 6.85 -10.81 9.07
N ALA A 156 7.67 -10.15 8.24
CA ALA A 156 7.29 -9.00 7.46
C ALA A 156 6.50 -9.38 6.20
N PHE A 157 7.03 -10.31 5.40
CA PHE A 157 6.50 -10.61 4.06
C PHE A 157 5.68 -11.90 3.98
N GLY A 158 5.82 -12.81 4.93
CA GLY A 158 5.13 -14.11 4.89
C GLY A 158 5.35 -14.83 3.56
N PRO A 159 4.27 -15.24 2.84
CA PRO A 159 4.37 -15.88 1.52
C PRO A 159 5.10 -15.05 0.44
N GLY A 160 5.06 -13.72 0.53
CA GLY A 160 5.72 -12.81 -0.41
C GLY A 160 7.24 -12.70 -0.21
N GLY A 161 7.79 -13.41 0.79
CA GLY A 161 9.19 -13.32 1.18
C GLY A 161 10.20 -13.69 0.10
N HIS A 162 9.82 -14.52 -0.89
CA HIS A 162 10.69 -14.88 -2.00
C HIS A 162 10.88 -13.70 -2.98
N ILE A 163 9.81 -13.00 -3.35
CA ILE A 163 9.89 -11.77 -4.17
C ILE A 163 10.63 -10.68 -3.40
N ALA A 164 10.34 -10.52 -2.10
CA ALA A 164 11.06 -9.58 -1.26
C ALA A 164 12.56 -9.89 -1.15
N ALA A 165 12.96 -11.17 -1.19
CA ALA A 165 14.36 -11.56 -1.23
C ALA A 165 15.04 -11.15 -2.55
N ASP A 166 14.34 -11.25 -3.68
CA ASP A 166 14.84 -10.75 -4.96
C ASP A 166 15.02 -9.23 -4.97
N ILE A 167 14.13 -8.48 -4.29
CA ILE A 167 14.20 -7.01 -4.21
C ILE A 167 15.30 -6.56 -3.22
N TYR A 168 15.32 -7.13 -2.01
CA TYR A 168 16.08 -6.58 -0.88
C TYR A 168 17.24 -7.46 -0.40
N GLY A 169 17.39 -8.71 -0.86
CA GLY A 169 18.18 -9.76 -0.19
C GLY A 169 19.58 -9.33 0.27
N GLU A 170 20.38 -8.76 -0.63
CA GLU A 170 21.75 -8.29 -0.33
C GLU A 170 21.79 -7.00 0.53
N HIS A 171 20.66 -6.29 0.61
CA HIS A 171 20.51 -4.99 1.25
C HIS A 171 19.72 -5.03 2.57
N LEU A 172 19.19 -6.20 2.98
CA LEU A 172 18.39 -6.32 4.21
C LEU A 172 19.12 -5.82 5.46
N GLY A 173 20.44 -5.98 5.53
CA GLY A 173 21.27 -5.46 6.63
C GLY A 173 21.29 -3.93 6.74
N GLN A 174 20.98 -3.21 5.66
CA GLN A 174 20.87 -1.75 5.64
C GLN A 174 19.43 -1.28 5.89
N LEU A 175 18.45 -2.18 5.77
CA LEU A 175 17.02 -1.91 5.90
C LEU A 175 16.43 -2.52 7.18
N VAL A 176 17.25 -2.76 8.20
CA VAL A 176 16.83 -3.44 9.44
C VAL A 176 15.69 -2.72 10.14
N GLU A 177 15.74 -1.39 10.22
CA GLU A 177 14.68 -0.62 10.89
C GLU A 177 13.37 -0.61 10.07
N PRO A 178 13.37 -0.25 8.76
CA PRO A 178 12.18 -0.43 7.91
C PRO A 178 11.59 -1.84 7.97
N LEU A 179 12.45 -2.86 7.96
CA LEU A 179 12.01 -4.26 8.06
C LEU A 179 11.36 -4.57 9.41
N ARG A 180 11.91 -4.05 10.52
CA ARG A 180 11.34 -4.22 11.86
C ARG A 180 9.98 -3.53 11.97
N GLN A 181 9.87 -2.30 11.47
CA GLN A 181 8.61 -1.57 11.43
C GLN A 181 7.57 -2.32 10.59
N PHE A 182 7.97 -2.84 9.43
CA PHE A 182 7.05 -3.57 8.59
C PHE A 182 6.61 -4.90 9.20
N ALA A 183 7.52 -5.65 9.83
CA ALA A 183 7.18 -6.85 10.60
C ALA A 183 6.19 -6.58 11.74
N ALA A 184 6.31 -5.43 12.40
CA ALA A 184 5.39 -4.98 13.44
C ALA A 184 3.96 -4.77 12.89
N VAL A 185 3.86 -4.12 11.74
CA VAL A 185 2.59 -3.83 11.06
C VAL A 185 1.96 -5.11 10.49
N SER A 186 2.75 -5.96 9.84
CA SER A 186 2.28 -7.25 9.34
C SER A 186 1.77 -8.15 10.47
N ASP A 187 2.45 -8.19 11.62
CA ASP A 187 1.99 -8.95 12.80
C ASP A 187 0.69 -8.38 13.39
N PHE A 188 0.59 -7.05 13.46
CA PHE A 188 -0.64 -6.40 13.87
C PHE A 188 -1.81 -6.77 12.96
N ILE A 189 -1.63 -6.73 11.64
CA ILE A 189 -2.68 -7.11 10.68
C ILE A 189 -3.06 -8.59 10.86
N ALA A 190 -2.07 -9.48 10.96
CA ALA A 190 -2.31 -10.92 11.06
C ALA A 190 -3.02 -11.36 12.36
N THR A 191 -2.87 -10.60 13.45
CA THR A 191 -3.48 -10.91 14.75
C THR A 191 -4.88 -10.30 14.94
N ARG A 192 -5.37 -9.55 13.95
CA ARG A 192 -6.65 -8.86 14.02
C ARG A 192 -7.75 -9.60 13.25
N PRO A 193 -8.91 -9.87 13.89
CA PRO A 193 -10.04 -10.42 13.18
C PRO A 193 -10.41 -9.52 12.00
N LEU A 194 -10.64 -10.14 10.84
CA LEU A 194 -11.12 -9.50 9.62
C LEU A 194 -10.14 -8.50 8.96
N LEU A 195 -8.91 -8.35 9.47
CA LEU A 195 -7.86 -7.64 8.74
C LEU A 195 -6.94 -8.63 8.05
N TRP A 196 -6.58 -8.32 6.81
CA TRP A 196 -5.53 -8.98 6.05
C TRP A 196 -5.00 -7.97 5.02
N TRP A 197 -3.82 -8.23 4.48
CA TRP A 197 -3.30 -7.43 3.38
C TRP A 197 -4.25 -7.53 2.18
N ALA A 198 -4.81 -6.41 1.76
CA ALA A 198 -5.67 -6.31 0.59
C ALA A 198 -5.76 -4.85 0.13
N PRO A 199 -6.02 -4.60 -1.15
CA PRO A 199 -6.25 -3.26 -1.67
C PRO A 199 -7.63 -2.72 -1.28
N PRO A 200 -7.81 -1.41 -1.16
CA PRO A 200 -9.06 -0.78 -0.68
C PRO A 200 -10.33 -1.17 -1.45
N ASN A 201 -10.19 -1.58 -2.72
CA ASN A 201 -11.30 -2.02 -3.58
C ASN A 201 -11.69 -3.50 -3.41
N GLU A 202 -10.94 -4.29 -2.64
CA GLU A 202 -11.24 -5.71 -2.39
C GLU A 202 -12.58 -5.85 -1.65
N PRO A 203 -13.62 -6.45 -2.28
CA PRO A 203 -14.97 -6.45 -1.72
C PRO A 203 -15.08 -7.12 -0.34
N VAL A 204 -14.22 -8.09 -0.06
CA VAL A 204 -14.23 -8.78 1.23
C VAL A 204 -13.41 -8.06 2.31
N GLN A 205 -12.61 -7.04 1.98
CA GLN A 205 -11.82 -6.31 2.97
C GLN A 205 -12.71 -5.67 4.04
N ARG A 206 -12.16 -5.48 5.26
CA ARG A 206 -12.87 -4.88 6.40
C ARG A 206 -13.49 -3.51 6.12
N TYR A 207 -12.78 -2.65 5.38
CA TYR A 207 -13.18 -1.28 5.07
C TYR A 207 -13.19 -1.06 3.54
N PRO A 208 -14.02 -1.82 2.79
CA PRO A 208 -13.97 -1.79 1.34
C PRO A 208 -14.56 -0.46 0.87
N ARG A 209 -13.89 0.21 -0.07
CA ARG A 209 -14.37 1.43 -0.73
C ARG A 209 -14.08 1.35 -2.21
N SER A 210 -15.09 1.63 -3.01
CA SER A 210 -14.92 1.75 -4.46
C SER A 210 -14.11 2.99 -4.81
N ALA A 211 -13.27 2.88 -5.84
CA ALA A 211 -12.53 3.99 -6.42
C ALA A 211 -13.46 5.08 -6.98
N GLY A 212 -12.93 6.31 -7.10
CA GLY A 212 -13.59 7.40 -7.81
C GLY A 212 -14.62 8.21 -7.01
N ILE A 213 -14.74 8.00 -5.70
CA ILE A 213 -15.67 8.72 -4.82
C ILE A 213 -14.90 9.71 -3.93
N ARG A 214 -15.43 10.93 -3.76
CA ARG A 214 -15.02 11.85 -2.68
C ARG A 214 -16.01 11.81 -1.53
N PHE A 215 -15.51 11.74 -0.31
CA PHE A 215 -16.32 11.76 0.90
C PHE A 215 -16.47 13.19 1.40
N GLY A 216 -17.71 13.56 1.72
CA GLY A 216 -17.97 14.82 2.41
C GLY A 216 -17.48 14.78 3.85
N ALA A 217 -17.22 15.96 4.45
CA ALA A 217 -16.69 16.08 5.80
C ALA A 217 -17.48 15.33 6.89
N GLN A 218 -18.79 15.16 6.72
CA GLN A 218 -19.61 14.38 7.65
C GLN A 218 -19.29 12.88 7.58
N ALA A 219 -19.06 12.34 6.39
CA ALA A 219 -18.67 10.93 6.22
C ALA A 219 -17.27 10.70 6.79
N THR A 220 -16.32 11.59 6.50
CA THR A 220 -14.97 11.54 7.06
C THR A 220 -14.97 11.57 8.58
N ARG A 221 -15.80 12.43 9.21
CA ARG A 221 -15.97 12.45 10.67
C ARG A 221 -16.50 11.13 11.23
N ARG A 222 -17.51 10.54 10.58
CA ARG A 222 -18.04 9.23 10.98
C ARG A 222 -16.98 8.13 10.89
N PHE A 223 -16.15 8.13 9.85
CA PHE A 223 -15.06 7.13 9.74
C PHE A 223 -14.07 7.23 10.91
N VAL A 224 -13.77 8.44 11.37
CA VAL A 224 -12.93 8.64 12.57
C VAL A 224 -13.65 8.17 13.83
N GLU A 225 -14.94 8.47 13.99
CA GLU A 225 -15.74 8.00 15.15
C GLU A 225 -15.81 6.47 15.21
N ASP A 226 -16.06 5.82 14.07
CA ASP A 226 -16.08 4.36 13.93
C ASP A 226 -14.71 3.76 14.28
N ALA A 227 -13.63 4.33 13.73
CA ALA A 227 -12.26 3.91 14.05
C ALA A 227 -11.94 4.06 15.54
N ARG A 228 -12.38 5.17 16.17
CA ARG A 228 -12.19 5.37 17.62
C ARG A 228 -12.93 4.34 18.46
N ALA A 229 -14.14 3.99 18.04
CA ALA A 229 -14.94 2.98 18.74
C ALA A 229 -14.29 1.59 18.62
N GLU A 230 -13.83 1.21 17.43
CA GLU A 230 -13.20 -0.09 17.16
C GLU A 230 -11.83 -0.23 17.84
N TYR A 231 -11.04 0.85 17.86
CA TYR A 231 -9.70 0.86 18.45
C TYR A 231 -9.65 1.49 19.84
N ARG A 232 -10.77 1.51 20.57
CA ARG A 232 -10.88 2.17 21.89
C ARG A 232 -9.80 1.71 22.88
N ASP A 233 -9.49 0.42 22.87
CA ASP A 233 -8.53 -0.19 23.78
C ASP A 233 -7.07 -0.12 23.28
N TYR A 234 -6.80 0.69 22.24
CA TYR A 234 -5.48 0.88 21.65
C TYR A 234 -5.05 2.35 21.74
N PRO A 235 -4.44 2.76 22.87
CA PRO A 235 -4.10 4.17 23.12
C PRO A 235 -3.24 4.82 22.03
N ALA A 236 -2.28 4.09 21.43
CA ALA A 236 -1.47 4.67 20.36
C ALA A 236 -2.26 4.90 19.07
N ILE A 237 -3.24 4.04 18.74
CA ILE A 237 -4.11 4.28 17.60
C ILE A 237 -5.05 5.46 17.89
N GLN A 238 -5.52 5.62 19.13
CA GLN A 238 -6.29 6.82 19.51
C GLN A 238 -5.48 8.11 19.30
N ILE A 239 -4.21 8.13 19.72
CA ILE A 239 -3.28 9.25 19.51
C ILE A 239 -2.99 9.47 18.01
N ALA A 240 -2.86 8.39 17.24
CA ALA A 240 -2.72 8.46 15.79
C ALA A 240 -3.94 9.11 15.13
N LEU A 241 -5.15 8.76 15.58
CA LEU A 241 -6.41 9.35 15.11
C LEU A 241 -6.51 10.84 15.50
N ASP A 242 -6.06 11.24 16.70
CA ASP A 242 -5.96 12.65 17.09
C ASP A 242 -4.99 13.43 16.18
N THR A 243 -3.88 12.80 15.80
CA THR A 243 -2.89 13.41 14.90
C THR A 243 -3.45 13.54 13.49
N TYR A 244 -4.11 12.51 12.97
CA TYR A 244 -4.82 12.56 11.71
C TYR A 244 -5.86 13.70 11.66
N VAL A 245 -6.70 13.85 12.71
CA VAL A 245 -7.71 14.91 12.75
C VAL A 245 -7.06 16.29 12.68
N ARG A 246 -5.99 16.53 13.46
CA ARG A 246 -5.26 17.82 13.43
C ARG A 246 -4.62 18.15 12.08
N SER A 247 -4.22 17.14 11.30
CA SER A 247 -3.66 17.34 9.96
C SER A 247 -4.72 17.63 8.88
N ASN A 248 -6.01 17.52 9.22
CA ASN A 248 -7.15 17.73 8.31
C ASN A 248 -8.07 18.89 8.76
N ASP A 249 -7.77 19.56 9.87
CA ASP A 249 -8.43 20.78 10.36
C ASP A 249 -7.70 22.04 9.82
#